data_AF-A0A496P8W7-F1
#
_entry.id   AF-A0A496P8W7-F1
#
_cell.length_a   1.000
_cell.length_b   1.000
_cell.length_c   1.000
_cell.angle_alpha   90.00
_cell.angle_beta   90.00
_cell.angle_gamma   90.00
#
_symmetry.space_group_name_H-M   'P 1'
#
loop_
_entity.id
_entity.type
_entity.pdbx_description
1 polymer ?
#
loop_
_entity_poly.entity_id
_entity_poly.type
_entity_poly.pdbx_seq_one_letter_code
_entity_poly.pdbx_strand_id
1 'polypeptide(L)'
;MEIITNNLELIWFILVGVLFTGFFILEGLDYGVGMWLPFLGKTDRERRQLINTIGPVWDGNQVWMLTAGGAMFASFPQVYATLFSGFYLALFLMLAALIARGVSFDFR
;
A
#
# COMPACT_ATOMS: atom_id res chain seq x y z
N MET A 1 30.51 -2.64 -3.68
CA MET A 1 29.89 -1.31 -3.89
C MET A 1 29.85 -0.97 -5.38
N GLU A 2 31.00 -1.02 -6.09
CA GLU A 2 31.10 -0.72 -7.53
C GLU A 2 30.14 -1.51 -8.44
N ILE A 3 29.95 -2.80 -8.18
CA ILE A 3 29.01 -3.65 -8.95
C ILE A 3 27.57 -3.16 -8.82
N ILE A 4 27.18 -2.64 -7.65
CA ILE A 4 25.83 -2.12 -7.41
C ILE A 4 25.70 -0.74 -8.06
N THR A 5 26.66 0.16 -7.85
CA THR A 5 26.58 1.53 -8.39
C THR A 5 26.64 1.59 -9.92
N ASN A 6 27.32 0.63 -10.56
CA ASN A 6 27.44 0.57 -12.02
C ASN A 6 26.30 -0.25 -12.68
N ASN A 7 25.40 -0.87 -11.90
CA ASN A 7 24.27 -1.62 -12.42
C ASN A 7 22.95 -0.95 -12.03
N LEU A 8 22.43 -0.12 -12.94
CA LEU A 8 21.22 0.67 -12.72
C LEU A 8 19.97 -0.20 -12.55
N GLU A 9 19.88 -1.33 -13.24
CA GLU A 9 18.77 -2.27 -13.10
C GLU A 9 18.73 -2.86 -11.68
N LEU A 10 19.89 -3.24 -11.13
CA LEU A 10 19.99 -3.75 -9.77
C LEU A 10 19.61 -2.67 -8.73
N ILE A 11 20.02 -1.42 -8.95
CA ILE A 11 19.63 -0.30 -8.07
C ILE A 11 18.10 -0.15 -8.07
N TRP A 12 17.47 -0.08 -9.24
CA TRP A 12 16.02 0.06 -9.34
C TRP A 12 15.28 -1.13 -8.74
N PHE A 13 15.79 -2.34 -8.93
CA PHE A 13 15.22 -3.53 -8.30
C PHE A 13 15.23 -3.42 -6.76
N ILE A 14 16.35 -2.99 -6.18
CA ILE A 14 16.47 -2.76 -4.73
C ILE A 14 15.51 -1.64 -4.29
N LEU A 15 15.44 -0.52 -5.02
CA LEU A 15 14.55 0.60 -4.69
C LEU A 15 13.07 0.19 -4.70
N VAL A 16 12.64 -0.54 -5.73
CA VAL A 16 11.27 -1.09 -5.79
C VAL A 16 11.02 -2.03 -4.61
N GLY A 17 11.98 -2.89 -4.26
CA GLY A 17 11.90 -3.76 -3.08
C GLY A 17 11.75 -2.98 -1.77
N VAL A 18 12.49 -1.88 -1.61
CA VAL A 18 12.37 -0.98 -0.45
C VAL A 18 11.01 -0.30 -0.41
N LEU A 19 10.50 0.18 -1.54
CA LEU A 19 9.18 0.80 -1.64
C LEU A 19 8.07 -0.17 -1.23
N PHE A 20 8.11 -1.42 -1.72
CA PHE A 20 7.14 -2.43 -1.31
C PHE A 20 7.30 -2.86 0.15
N THR A 21 8.53 -2.96 0.65
CA THR A 21 8.77 -3.27 2.07
C THR A 21 8.19 -2.18 2.97
N GLY A 22 8.43 -0.91 2.65
CA GLY A 22 7.85 0.22 3.36
C GLY A 22 6.32 0.20 3.29
N PHE A 23 5.74 -0.04 2.11
CA PHE A 23 4.30 -0.24 1.94
C PHE A 23 3.78 -1.36 2.87
N PHE A 24 4.35 -2.57 2.81
CA PHE A 24 3.84 -3.69 3.62
C PHE A 24 3.94 -3.45 5.12
N ILE A 25 4.94 -2.71 5.60
CA ILE A 25 5.06 -2.35 7.00
C ILE A 25 4.02 -1.31 7.39
N LEU A 26 3.93 -0.21 6.63
CA LEU A 26 3.10 0.94 6.97
C LEU A 26 1.61 0.65 6.75
N GLU A 27 1.24 0.26 5.54
CA GLU A 27 -0.14 -0.10 5.19
C GLU A 27 -0.59 -1.40 5.85
N GLY A 28 0.35 -2.32 6.13
CA GLY A 28 0.05 -3.52 6.91
C GLY A 28 -0.50 -3.21 8.29
N LEU A 29 -0.03 -2.13 8.93
CA LEU A 29 -0.57 -1.65 10.20
C LEU A 29 -2.00 -1.10 10.03
N ASP A 30 -2.26 -0.31 8.99
CA ASP A 30 -3.57 0.27 8.72
C ASP A 30 -4.62 -0.82 8.43
N TYR A 31 -4.29 -1.78 7.57
CA TYR A 31 -5.13 -2.94 7.33
C TYR A 31 -5.30 -3.79 8.58
N GLY A 32 -4.23 -3.98 9.35
CA GLY A 32 -4.28 -4.71 10.62
C GLY A 32 -5.31 -4.11 11.58
N VAL A 33 -5.24 -2.79 11.84
CA VAL A 33 -6.22 -2.09 12.68
C VAL A 33 -7.63 -2.24 12.12
N GLY A 34 -7.82 -2.10 10.81
CA GLY A 34 -9.11 -2.28 10.15
C GLY A 34 -9.68 -3.70 10.29
N MET A 35 -8.85 -4.73 10.10
CA MET A 35 -9.23 -6.15 10.21
C MET A 35 -9.59 -6.54 11.65
N TRP A 36 -8.87 -6.01 12.63
CA TRP A 36 -9.13 -6.29 14.05
C TRP A 36 -10.26 -5.46 14.66
N LEU A 37 -10.72 -4.41 13.99
CA LEU A 37 -11.76 -3.50 14.46
C LEU A 37 -13.04 -4.19 14.97
N PRO A 38 -13.60 -5.23 14.30
CA PRO A 38 -14.81 -5.93 14.79
C PRO A 38 -14.57 -6.75 16.06
N PHE A 39 -13.32 -7.17 16.31
CA PHE A 39 -12.96 -8.03 17.43
C PHE A 39 -12.55 -7.23 18.66
N LEU A 40 -11.81 -6.13 18.47
CA LEU A 40 -11.27 -5.27 19.53
C LEU A 40 -12.18 -4.07 19.84
N GLY A 41 -12.90 -3.53 18.85
CA GLY A 41 -13.81 -2.39 19.01
C GLY A 41 -15.22 -2.83 19.39
N LYS A 42 -15.44 -3.23 20.64
CA LYS A 42 -16.75 -3.69 21.15
C LYS A 42 -17.75 -2.55 21.32
N THR A 43 -17.26 -1.35 21.58
CA THR A 43 -18.05 -0.11 21.72
C THR A 43 -17.65 0.92 20.67
N ASP A 44 -18.53 1.89 20.40
CA ASP A 44 -18.23 2.98 19.45
C ASP A 44 -17.03 3.82 19.89
N ARG A 45 -16.83 3.99 21.20
CA ARG A 45 -15.67 4.68 21.75
C ARG A 45 -14.38 3.92 21.43
N GLU A 46 -14.34 2.61 21.67
CA GLU A 46 -13.16 1.79 21.37
C GLU A 46 -12.87 1.74 19.87
N ARG A 47 -13.91 1.63 19.03
CA ARG A 47 -13.77 1.69 17.57
C ARG A 47 -13.13 3.00 17.12
N ARG A 48 -13.62 4.13 17.63
CA ARG A 48 -13.05 5.46 17.36
C ARG A 48 -11.60 5.56 17.83
N GLN A 49 -11.28 5.04 19.02
CA GLN A 49 -9.90 5.02 19.51
C GLN A 49 -8.96 4.23 18.59
N LEU A 50 -9.36 3.04 18.15
CA LEU A 50 -8.60 2.23 17.20
C LEU A 50 -8.41 2.95 15.86
N ILE A 51 -9.49 3.47 15.28
CA ILE A 51 -9.45 4.21 14.01
C ILE A 51 -8.54 5.44 14.10
N ASN A 52 -8.61 6.19 15.20
CA ASN A 52 -7.80 7.39 15.42
C ASN A 52 -6.30 7.10 15.54
N THR A 53 -5.88 5.85 15.77
CA THR A 53 -4.45 5.49 15.74
C THR A 53 -3.84 5.57 14.34
N ILE A 54 -4.66 5.38 13.30
CA ILE A 54 -4.22 5.37 11.90
C ILE A 54 -4.75 6.56 11.09
N GLY A 55 -5.82 7.21 11.57
CA GLY A 55 -6.46 8.36 10.93
C GLY A 55 -5.51 9.46 10.44
N PRO A 56 -4.47 9.86 11.20
CA PRO A 56 -3.55 10.91 10.76
C PRO A 56 -2.53 10.50 9.69
N VAL A 57 -2.33 9.19 9.44
CA VAL A 57 -1.20 8.69 8.65
C VAL A 57 -1.58 7.78 7.48
N TRP A 58 -2.79 7.21 7.48
CA TRP A 58 -3.20 6.20 6.49
C TRP A 58 -3.06 6.69 5.04
N ASP A 59 -3.42 7.94 4.76
CA ASP A 59 -3.36 8.48 3.40
C ASP A 59 -1.90 8.56 2.91
N GLY A 60 -0.98 8.95 3.79
CA GLY A 60 0.45 8.95 3.50
C GLY A 60 1.03 7.54 3.33
N ASN A 61 0.54 6.56 4.09
CA ASN A 61 0.96 5.18 3.97
C ASN A 61 0.58 4.60 2.59
N GLN A 62 -0.59 4.94 2.04
CA GLN A 62 -1.01 4.51 0.71
C GLN A 62 -0.07 4.96 -0.41
N VAL A 63 0.53 6.15 -0.29
CA VAL A 63 1.42 6.72 -1.30
C VAL A 63 2.62 5.82 -1.59
N TRP A 64 3.04 4.99 -0.62
CA TRP A 64 4.10 4.01 -0.83
C TRP A 64 3.74 2.98 -1.91
N MET A 65 2.48 2.52 -1.93
CA MET A 65 1.98 1.61 -2.98
C MET A 65 1.97 2.29 -4.34
N LEU A 66 1.45 3.53 -4.41
CA LEU A 66 1.39 4.29 -5.66
C LEU A 66 2.78 4.53 -6.22
N THR A 67 3.73 4.90 -5.34
CA THR A 67 5.12 5.16 -5.72
C THR A 67 5.82 3.87 -6.13
N ALA A 68 5.59 2.74 -5.45
CA ALA A 68 6.10 1.44 -5.87
C ALA A 68 5.58 1.05 -7.28
N GLY A 69 4.29 1.25 -7.52
CA GLY A 69 3.66 1.06 -8.84
C GLY A 69 4.27 1.95 -9.93
N GLY A 70 4.42 3.26 -9.65
CA GLY A 70 5.03 4.22 -10.55
C GLY A 70 6.51 3.94 -10.83
N ALA A 71 7.27 3.54 -9.80
CA ALA A 71 8.66 3.13 -9.95
C ALA A 71 8.79 1.89 -10.82
N MET A 72 7.94 0.87 -10.62
CA MET A 72 7.88 -0.30 -11.51
C MET A 72 7.54 0.08 -12.95
N PHE A 73 6.58 0.99 -13.15
CA PHE A 73 6.25 1.47 -14.50
C PHE A 73 7.45 2.16 -15.17
N ALA A 74 8.20 2.98 -14.42
CA ALA A 74 9.35 3.72 -14.93
C ALA A 74 10.57 2.83 -15.17
N SER A 75 10.86 1.87 -14.29
CA SER A 75 12.10 1.07 -14.33
C SER A 75 11.93 -0.31 -14.97
N PHE A 76 10.75 -0.93 -14.84
CA PHE A 76 10.44 -2.28 -15.35
C PHE A 76 9.08 -2.33 -16.07
N PRO A 77 8.92 -1.61 -17.19
CA PRO A 77 7.61 -1.40 -17.83
C PRO A 77 6.93 -2.71 -18.28
N GLN A 78 7.71 -3.72 -18.70
CA GLN A 78 7.13 -5.02 -19.07
C GLN A 78 6.56 -5.77 -17.87
N VAL A 79 7.26 -5.76 -16.73
CA VAL A 79 6.75 -6.36 -15.49
C VAL A 79 5.46 -5.66 -15.07
N TYR A 80 5.44 -4.33 -15.10
CA TYR A 80 4.24 -3.53 -14.82
C TYR A 80 3.08 -3.92 -15.75
N ALA A 81 3.31 -3.94 -17.06
CA ALA A 81 2.27 -4.24 -18.05
C ALA A 81 1.71 -5.66 -17.88
N THR A 82 2.58 -6.67 -17.74
CA THR A 82 2.16 -8.07 -17.53
C THR A 82 1.40 -8.25 -16.22
N LEU A 83 1.85 -7.63 -15.13
CA LEU A 83 1.18 -7.71 -13.83
C LEU A 83 -0.21 -7.07 -13.86
N PHE A 84 -0.33 -5.85 -14.38
CA PHE A 84 -1.61 -5.13 -14.39
C PHE A 84 -2.63 -5.72 -15.37
N SER A 85 -2.17 -6.27 -16.50
CA SER A 85 -3.05 -6.94 -17.46
C SER A 85 -3.43 -8.36 -17.01
N GLY A 86 -2.46 -9.13 -16.51
CA GLY A 86 -2.69 -10.51 -16.07
C GLY A 86 -3.55 -10.63 -14.82
N PHE A 87 -3.38 -9.70 -13.86
CA PHE A 87 -4.17 -9.65 -12.63
C PHE A 87 -5.27 -8.59 -12.66
N TYR A 88 -5.75 -8.23 -13.85
CA TYR A 88 -6.72 -7.13 -14.04
C TYR A 88 -7.87 -7.16 -13.05
N LEU A 89 -8.59 -8.30 -12.93
CA LEU A 89 -9.75 -8.39 -12.06
C LEU A 89 -9.38 -8.28 -10.57
N ALA A 90 -8.27 -8.88 -10.15
CA ALA A 90 -7.82 -8.82 -8.76
C ALA A 90 -7.41 -7.39 -8.38
N LEU A 91 -6.67 -6.70 -9.24
CA LEU A 91 -6.26 -5.31 -9.02
C LEU A 91 -7.43 -4.34 -9.10
N PHE A 92 -8.42 -4.61 -9.96
CA PHE A 92 -9.66 -3.83 -10.01
C PHE A 92 -10.45 -3.94 -8.70
N LEU A 93 -10.61 -5.16 -8.16
CA LEU A 93 -11.27 -5.36 -6.87
C LEU A 93 -10.50 -4.72 -5.73
N MET A 94 -9.17 -4.82 -5.75
CA MET A 94 -8.30 -4.12 -4.79
C MET A 94 -8.53 -2.61 -4.86
N LEU A 95 -8.52 -2.01 -6.05
CA LEU A 95 -8.78 -0.58 -6.23
C LEU A 95 -10.16 -0.17 -5.70
N ALA A 96 -11.21 -0.94 -6.01
CA ALA A 96 -12.55 -0.68 -5.50
C ALA A 96 -12.60 -0.71 -3.96
N ALA A 97 -11.91 -1.68 -3.33
CA ALA A 97 -11.80 -1.76 -1.88
C ALA A 97 -11.03 -0.58 -1.28
N LEU A 98 -9.95 -0.12 -1.93
CA LEU A 98 -9.18 1.05 -1.50
C LEU A 98 -10.02 2.33 -1.55
N ILE A 99 -10.79 2.53 -2.62
CA ILE A 99 -11.72 3.65 -2.75
C ILE A 99 -12.76 3.60 -1.63
N ALA A 100 -13.39 2.44 -1.41
CA ALA A 100 -14.36 2.27 -0.33
C ALA A 100 -13.76 2.56 1.06
N ARG A 101 -12.49 2.18 1.28
CA ARG A 101 -11.76 2.49 2.52
C ARG A 101 -11.55 3.99 2.71
N GLY A 102 -11.07 4.69 1.68
CA GLY A 102 -10.85 6.14 1.76
C GLY A 102 -12.14 6.89 2.06
N VAL A 103 -13.20 6.59 1.31
CA VAL A 103 -14.56 7.11 1.55
C VAL A 103 -15.02 6.81 2.98
N SER A 104 -14.78 5.60 3.48
CA SER A 104 -15.18 5.22 4.84
C SER A 104 -14.45 6.00 5.94
N PHE A 105 -13.23 6.48 5.73
CA PHE A 105 -12.53 7.32 6.71
C PHE A 105 -13.05 8.76 6.70
N ASP A 106 -13.33 9.31 5.52
CA ASP A 106 -13.77 10.71 5.37
C ASP A 106 -15.24 10.93 5.77
N PHE A 107 -16.11 9.94 5.57
CA PHE A 107 -17.55 10.04 5.85
C PHE A 107 -17.99 9.37 7.17
N ARG A 108 -17.05 9.04 8.05
CA ARG A 108 -17.30 8.50 9.40
C ARG A 108 -17.56 9.59 10.45
#